data_AF-D9PI61-F1
#
_entry.id   AF-D9PI61-F1
#
_cell.length_a   1.000
_cell.length_b   1.000
_cell.length_c   1.000
_cell.angle_alpha   90.00
_cell.angle_beta   90.00
_cell.angle_gamma   90.00
#
_symmetry.space_group_name_H-M   'P 1'
#
loop_
_entity.id
_entity.type
_entity.pdbx_description
1 polymer ?
#
loop_
_entity_poly.entity_id
_entity_poly.type
_entity_poly.pdbx_seq_one_letter_code
_entity_poly.pdbx_strand_id
1 'polypeptide(L)' 'EFQQRIKQVLIKPFEINDLKIDGNDVMKTLKLKPGPKVGLILKKLFDEVLDDAKKNQRDHLLKRLKQF' A
#
# COMPACT_ATOMS: atom_id res chain seq x y z
N GLU A 1 -12.66 -28.94 21.47
CA GLU A 1 -11.56 -28.06 21.02
C GLU A 1 -11.98 -27.14 19.87
N PHE A 2 -12.85 -26.16 20.14
CA PHE A 2 -13.35 -25.20 19.14
C PHE A 2 -12.79 -23.79 19.34
N GLN A 3 -12.30 -23.49 20.54
CA GLN A 3 -11.85 -22.14 20.93
C GLN A 3 -10.51 -21.70 20.31
N GLN A 4 -9.72 -22.62 19.76
CA GLN A 4 -8.45 -22.29 19.09
C GLN A 4 -8.65 -21.76 17.66
N ARG A 5 -9.77 -22.09 16.98
CA ARG A 5 -10.03 -21.67 15.59
C ARG A 5 -10.44 -20.19 15.46
N ILE A 6 -10.96 -19.57 16.51
CA ILE A 6 -11.48 -18.19 16.43
C ILE A 6 -10.37 -17.13 16.53
N LYS A 7 -9.17 -17.48 17.01
CA LYS A 7 -8.06 -16.52 17.13
C LYS A 7 -7.46 -16.06 15.81
N GLN A 8 -7.77 -16.71 14.68
CA GLN A 8 -7.20 -16.34 13.37
C GLN A 8 -8.08 -15.39 12.53
N VAL A 9 -9.30 -15.07 12.96
CA VAL A 9 -10.32 -14.47 12.07
C VAL A 9 -10.41 -12.94 12.17
N LEU A 10 -9.56 -12.29 12.97
CA LEU A 10 -9.53 -10.82 13.09
C LEU A 10 -8.24 -10.18 12.57
N ILE A 11 -7.49 -10.88 11.70
CA ILE A 11 -6.47 -10.21 10.90
C ILE A 11 -7.21 -9.53 9.75
N LYS A 12 -7.56 -8.25 9.95
CA LYS A 12 -8.06 -7.43 8.85
C LYS A 12 -7.01 -7.51 7.72
N PRO A 13 -7.37 -7.93 6.50
CA PRO A 13 -6.41 -7.96 5.42
C PRO A 13 -5.88 -6.53 5.27
N PHE A 14 -4.56 -6.38 5.24
CA PHE A 14 -3.96 -5.08 4.90
C PHE A 14 -4.50 -4.71 3.52
N GLU A 15 -5.06 -3.51 3.37
CA GLU A 15 -5.62 -3.05 2.11
C GLU A 15 -4.72 -1.99 1.47
N ILE A 16 -4.86 -1.78 0.17
CA ILE A 16 -4.13 -0.70 -0.54
C ILE A 16 -4.40 0.67 0.10
N ASN A 17 -5.59 0.85 0.69
CA ASN A 17 -5.98 2.06 1.41
C ASN A 17 -5.26 2.25 2.75
N ASP A 18 -4.59 1.23 3.29
CA ASP A 18 -3.79 1.32 4.51
C ASP A 18 -2.37 1.88 4.24
N LEU A 19 -2.02 2.13 2.98
CA LEU A 19 -0.79 2.83 2.63
C LEU A 19 -0.80 4.28 3.13
N LYS A 20 0.36 4.80 3.54
CA LYS A 20 0.53 6.21 3.96
C LYS A 20 0.46 7.23 2.83
N ILE A 21 0.23 6.77 1.60
CA ILE A 21 0.00 7.59 0.42
C ILE A 21 -1.26 7.11 -0.30
N ASP A 22 -1.90 8.01 -1.02
CA ASP A 22 -3.07 7.70 -1.82
C ASP A 22 -2.79 7.82 -3.33
N GLY A 23 -3.81 7.55 -4.16
CA GLY A 23 -3.69 7.72 -5.60
C GLY A 23 -3.41 9.16 -6.03
N ASN A 24 -3.82 10.15 -5.23
CA ASN A 24 -3.58 11.57 -5.53
C ASN A 24 -2.11 11.93 -5.33
N ASP A 25 -1.47 11.40 -4.30
CA ASP A 25 -0.03 11.54 -4.06
C ASP A 25 0.78 10.93 -5.21
N VAL A 26 0.38 9.75 -5.68
CA VAL A 26 0.98 9.10 -6.86
C VAL A 26 0.80 9.99 -8.10
N MET A 27 -0.41 10.47 -8.36
CA MET A 27 -0.71 11.33 -9.51
C MET A 27 0.09 12.63 -9.48
N LYS A 28 0.19 13.30 -8.33
CA LYS A 28 0.95 14.54 -8.17
C LYS A 28 2.45 14.32 -8.30
N THR A 29 2.97 13.26 -7.70
CA THR A 29 4.42 12.96 -7.68
C THR A 29 4.94 12.57 -9.05
N LEU A 30 4.21 11.70 -9.76
CA LEU A 30 4.59 11.19 -11.07
C LEU A 30 3.97 11.98 -12.23
N LYS A 31 3.17 13.02 -11.94
CA LYS A 31 2.37 13.79 -12.92
C LYS A 31 1.55 12.89 -13.84
N LEU A 32 0.98 11.82 -13.28
CA LEU A 32 0.15 10.86 -14.02
C LEU A 32 -1.31 11.30 -14.03
N LYS A 33 -2.00 10.99 -15.14
CA LYS A 33 -3.45 11.15 -15.24
C LYS A 33 -4.17 10.09 -14.39
N PRO A 34 -5.37 10.38 -13.86
CA PRO A 34 -6.20 9.39 -13.18
C PRO A 34 -6.47 8.21 -14.13
N GLY A 35 -6.23 7.00 -13.65
CA GLY A 35 -6.40 5.79 -14.44
C GLY A 35 -5.82 4.55 -13.77
N PRO A 36 -5.94 3.37 -14.41
CA PRO A 36 -5.53 2.09 -13.83
C PRO A 36 -4.04 2.02 -13.51
N LYS A 37 -3.20 2.83 -14.19
CA LYS A 37 -1.76 2.94 -13.90
C LYS A 37 -1.47 3.35 -12.45
N VAL A 38 -2.28 4.25 -11.87
CA VAL A 38 -2.13 4.68 -10.48
C VAL A 38 -2.34 3.51 -9.52
N GLY A 39 -3.39 2.72 -9.76
CA GLY A 39 -3.68 1.50 -8.99
C GLY A 39 -2.56 0.45 -9.09
N LEU A 40 -1.94 0.30 -10.27
CA LEU A 40 -0.79 -0.61 -10.45
C LEU A 40 0.42 -0.19 -9.61
N ILE A 41 0.69 1.12 -9.52
CA ILE A 41 1.80 1.65 -8.72
C ILE A 41 1.52 1.47 -7.23
N LEU A 42 0.30 1.82 -6.79
CA LEU A 42 -0.13 1.57 -5.41
C LEU A 42 -0.05 0.09 -5.05
N LYS A 43 -0.46 -0.81 -5.95
CA LYS A 43 -0.35 -2.26 -5.75
C LYS A 43 1.10 -2.71 -5.59
N LYS A 44 2.03 -2.21 -6.42
CA LYS A 44 3.47 -2.49 -6.26
C LYS A 44 4.00 -2.02 -4.91
N LEU A 45 3.65 -0.81 -4.49
CA LEU A 45 4.06 -0.29 -3.18
C LEU A 45 3.44 -1.09 -2.03
N PHE A 46 2.20 -1.52 -2.19
CA PHE A 46 1.51 -2.40 -1.27
C PHE A 46 2.23 -3.75 -1.14
N ASP A 47 2.64 -4.38 -2.23
CA ASP A 47 3.44 -5.61 -2.19
C ASP A 47 4.79 -5.39 -1.47
N GLU A 48 5.47 -4.25 -1.69
CA GLU A 48 6.70 -3.90 -0.97
C GLU A 48 6.49 -3.71 0.54
N VAL A 49 5.34 -3.15 0.93
CA VAL A 49 4.95 -2.95 2.33
C VAL A 49 4.47 -4.25 2.99
N LEU A 50 3.82 -5.15 2.23
CA LEU A 50 3.47 -6.48 2.73
C LEU A 50 4.71 -7.27 3.13
N ASP A 51 5.79 -7.13 2.36
CA ASP A 51 7.09 -7.74 2.67
C ASP A 51 7.79 -7.04 3.86
N ASP A 52 7.71 -5.71 3.94
CA ASP A 52 8.24 -4.93 5.07
C ASP A 52 7.32 -3.77 5.45
N ALA A 53 6.53 -3.97 6.52
CA ALA A 53 5.60 -2.97 7.03
C ALA A 53 6.27 -1.65 7.42
N LYS A 54 7.58 -1.63 7.69
CA LYS A 54 8.33 -0.40 8.01
C LYS A 54 8.45 0.54 6.82
N LYS A 55 8.33 0.02 5.59
CA LYS A 55 8.33 0.83 4.36
C LYS A 55 7.04 1.64 4.18
N ASN A 56 5.99 1.35 4.97
CA ASN A 56 4.74 2.12 4.96
C ASN A 56 4.89 3.48 5.64
N GLN A 57 5.81 4.30 5.16
CA GLN A 57 6.03 5.66 5.61
C GLN A 57 5.85 6.60 4.43
N ARG A 58 5.12 7.69 4.65
CA ARG A 58 4.77 8.64 3.59
C ARG A 58 6.00 9.11 2.82
N ASP A 59 7.04 9.58 3.51
CA ASP A 59 8.29 10.04 2.89
C ASP A 59 9.03 8.93 2.13
N HIS A 60 9.05 7.71 2.67
CA HIS A 60 9.67 6.56 2.00
C HIS A 60 8.94 6.22 0.70
N LEU A 61 7.61 6.09 0.76
CA LEU A 61 6.76 5.79 -0.39
C LEU A 61 6.84 6.91 -1.44
N LEU A 62 6.84 8.18 -1.03
CA LEU A 62 7.05 9.33 -1.94
C LEU A 62 8.43 9.30 -2.61
N LYS A 63 9.48 8.97 -1.87
CA LYS A 63 10.83 8.81 -2.43
C LYS A 63 10.89 7.63 -3.40
N ARG A 64 10.22 6.53 -3.07
CA ARG A 64 10.09 5.35 -3.91
C ARG A 64 9.34 5.66 -5.20
N LEU A 65 8.27 6.46 -5.13
CA LEU A 65 7.55 6.96 -6.29
C LEU A 65 8.45 7.72 -7.26
N LYS A 66 9.40 8.53 -6.77
CA LYS A 66 10.35 9.23 -7.65
C LYS A 66 11.33 8.30 -8.39
N GLN A 67 11.39 7.01 -8.03
CA GLN A 67 12.20 6.00 -8.70
C GLN A 67 11.41 5.18 -9.73
N PHE A 68 10.10 5.38 -9.83
CA PHE A 68 9.25 4.82 -10.89
C PHE A 68 9.34 5.66 -12.16
#